data_AF-B5I7Z0-F1
#
_entry.id   AF-B5I7Z0-F1
#
_cell.length_a   1.000
_cell.length_b   1.000
_cell.length_c   1.000
_cell.angle_alpha   90.00
_cell.angle_beta   90.00
_cell.angle_gamma   90.00
#
_symmetry.space_group_name_H-M   'P 1'
#
loop_
_entity.id
_entity.type
_entity.pdbx_description
1 polymer ?
#
loop_
_entity_poly.entity_id
_entity_poly.type
_entity_poly.pdbx_seq_one_letter_code
_entity_poly.pdbx_strand_id
1 'polypeptide(L)'
;MPIDAAKALAAEPRTGEISWNSKDVQLYHLGIGAGSHPDKPSPATDPDELRYTLESRLHVLPSFATVAGSGSPGVISGLSMPGIEVDLAKVLHGGQSLVIHRPLPAQGTATAAHRIAAVYDKGKAAVLVMRTEVADAEGPLWTNDAQIFVRGEGGWGGDRGPSARLEPPTGEPDRTVERPIREDQALLYRLSGDWNPLHADPEFAKVAGFERPILHGLCTYGMTLK
;
A
#
# COMPACT_ATOMS: atom_id res chain seq x y z
N MET A 1 14.49 11.93 -20.36
CA MET A 1 14.29 11.51 -18.96
C MET A 1 12.80 11.64 -18.69
N PRO A 2 12.08 10.54 -18.55
CA PRO A 2 10.63 10.56 -18.39
C PRO A 2 10.17 11.00 -16.98
N ILE A 3 11.09 11.25 -16.04
CA ILE A 3 10.80 11.96 -14.78
C ILE A 3 11.39 13.39 -14.84
N ASP A 4 10.50 14.40 -14.81
CA ASP A 4 10.83 15.80 -14.57
C ASP A 4 10.59 16.12 -13.09
N ALA A 5 11.65 16.04 -12.29
CA ALA A 5 11.57 16.20 -10.85
C ALA A 5 11.06 17.60 -10.43
N ALA A 6 11.49 18.65 -11.12
CA ALA A 6 11.08 20.02 -10.78
C ALA A 6 9.59 20.21 -11.05
N LYS A 7 9.09 19.73 -12.21
CA LYS A 7 7.67 19.77 -12.54
C LYS A 7 6.83 18.91 -11.60
N ALA A 8 7.32 17.72 -11.23
CA ALA A 8 6.60 16.82 -10.32
C ALA A 8 6.46 17.41 -8.91
N LEU A 9 7.51 18.05 -8.39
CA LEU A 9 7.51 18.68 -7.06
C LEU A 9 6.71 19.98 -7.01
N ALA A 10 6.64 20.71 -8.13
CA ALA A 10 5.87 21.95 -8.25
C ALA A 10 4.39 21.72 -8.56
N ALA A 11 3.96 20.47 -8.81
CA ALA A 11 2.58 20.17 -9.12
C ALA A 11 1.68 20.34 -7.89
N GLU A 12 0.57 21.04 -8.06
CA GLU A 12 -0.46 21.16 -7.02
C GLU A 12 -1.01 19.78 -6.62
N PRO A 13 -1.36 19.58 -5.32
CA PRO A 13 -1.97 18.34 -4.88
C PRO A 13 -3.25 18.04 -5.66
N ARG A 14 -3.43 16.80 -6.08
CA ARG A 14 -4.71 16.33 -6.61
C ARG A 14 -5.59 15.89 -5.47
N THR A 15 -6.76 16.53 -5.36
CA THR A 15 -7.75 16.22 -4.32
C THR A 15 -8.92 15.46 -4.90
N GLY A 16 -9.42 14.46 -4.15
CA GLY A 16 -10.62 13.73 -4.50
C GLY A 16 -11.36 13.26 -3.26
N GLU A 17 -12.68 13.14 -3.37
CA GLU A 17 -13.47 12.47 -2.35
C GLU A 17 -13.24 10.96 -2.42
N ILE A 18 -13.08 10.34 -1.26
CA ILE A 18 -13.04 8.89 -1.08
C ILE A 18 -14.13 8.48 -0.11
N SER A 19 -14.72 7.30 -0.32
CA SER A 19 -15.67 6.71 0.61
C SER A 19 -15.45 5.21 0.75
N TRP A 20 -15.84 4.68 1.91
CA TRP A 20 -15.78 3.26 2.21
C TRP A 20 -16.90 2.88 3.16
N ASN A 21 -17.22 1.59 3.18
CA ASN A 21 -18.15 0.99 4.14
C ASN A 21 -17.54 -0.25 4.79
N SER A 22 -18.30 -0.91 5.67
CA SER A 22 -17.86 -2.10 6.39
C SER A 22 -17.48 -3.26 5.49
N LYS A 23 -18.10 -3.40 4.31
CA LYS A 23 -17.75 -4.43 3.33
C LYS A 23 -16.35 -4.23 2.78
N ASP A 24 -15.94 -2.98 2.52
CA ASP A 24 -14.59 -2.67 2.02
C ASP A 24 -13.53 -3.02 3.08
N VAL A 25 -13.82 -2.71 4.34
CA VAL A 25 -12.98 -3.05 5.49
C VAL A 25 -12.87 -4.57 5.65
N GLN A 26 -14.00 -5.29 5.63
CA GLN A 26 -14.02 -6.76 5.73
C GLN A 26 -13.28 -7.41 4.57
N LEU A 27 -13.47 -6.91 3.34
CA LEU A 27 -12.76 -7.39 2.15
C LEU A 27 -11.25 -7.24 2.31
N TYR A 28 -10.79 -6.08 2.80
CA TYR A 28 -9.38 -5.86 3.11
C TYR A 28 -8.87 -6.86 4.16
N HIS A 29 -9.58 -7.02 5.28
CA HIS A 29 -9.17 -7.94 6.35
C HIS A 29 -9.08 -9.39 5.88
N LEU A 30 -10.05 -9.87 5.09
CA LEU A 30 -9.99 -11.18 4.45
C LEU A 30 -8.80 -11.27 3.48
N GLY A 31 -8.58 -10.20 2.70
CA GLY A 31 -7.45 -10.04 1.79
C GLY A 31 -6.08 -10.06 2.45
N ILE A 32 -5.99 -9.88 3.77
CA ILE A 32 -4.76 -10.04 4.57
C ILE A 32 -4.83 -11.23 5.54
N GLY A 33 -5.75 -12.18 5.33
CA GLY A 33 -5.76 -13.46 6.04
C GLY A 33 -6.51 -13.47 7.38
N ALA A 34 -7.44 -12.54 7.62
CA ALA A 34 -8.42 -12.70 8.69
C ALA A 34 -9.21 -14.03 8.52
N GLY A 35 -9.42 -14.75 9.61
CA GLY A 35 -10.06 -16.07 9.64
C GLY A 35 -9.15 -17.25 9.30
N SER A 36 -7.83 -17.04 9.12
CA SER A 36 -6.88 -18.10 8.72
C SER A 36 -5.69 -18.27 9.68
N HIS A 37 -5.85 -17.97 10.97
CA HIS A 37 -4.77 -18.07 11.96
C HIS A 37 -4.36 -19.54 12.21
N PRO A 38 -3.07 -19.92 12.07
CA PRO A 38 -2.66 -21.32 12.14
C PRO A 38 -2.75 -21.91 13.57
N ASP A 39 -2.51 -21.10 14.59
CA ASP A 39 -2.53 -21.56 15.99
C ASP A 39 -3.95 -21.70 16.58
N LYS A 40 -5.01 -21.43 15.80
CA LYS A 40 -6.39 -21.49 16.28
C LYS A 40 -7.07 -22.74 15.71
N PRO A 41 -7.84 -23.51 16.51
CA PRO A 41 -8.48 -24.73 16.03
C PRO A 41 -9.61 -24.46 15.01
N SER A 42 -10.31 -23.33 15.15
CA SER A 42 -11.39 -22.91 14.27
C SER A 42 -11.26 -21.41 13.95
N PRO A 43 -10.24 -20.99 13.18
CA PRO A 43 -9.90 -19.58 13.03
C PRO A 43 -11.02 -18.75 12.39
N ALA A 44 -11.80 -19.33 11.48
CA ALA A 44 -12.92 -18.65 10.83
C ALA A 44 -14.06 -18.27 11.80
N THR A 45 -14.15 -18.93 12.96
CA THR A 45 -15.19 -18.68 13.97
C THR A 45 -14.61 -18.26 15.33
N ASP A 46 -13.29 -18.05 15.40
CA ASP A 46 -12.64 -17.63 16.63
C ASP A 46 -12.93 -16.15 16.91
N PRO A 47 -13.30 -15.75 18.14
CA PRO A 47 -13.62 -14.36 18.46
C PRO A 47 -12.53 -13.33 18.11
N ASP A 48 -11.25 -13.70 18.21
CA ASP A 48 -10.12 -12.79 17.91
C ASP A 48 -9.95 -12.56 16.40
N GLU A 49 -10.44 -13.48 15.58
CA GLU A 49 -10.44 -13.36 14.13
C GLU A 49 -11.75 -12.74 13.63
N LEU A 50 -12.89 -13.12 14.23
CA LEU A 50 -14.22 -12.59 13.93
C LEU A 50 -14.34 -11.09 14.19
N ARG A 51 -13.51 -10.50 15.07
CA ARG A 51 -13.45 -9.04 15.26
C ARG A 51 -13.08 -8.28 13.99
N TYR A 52 -12.45 -8.94 13.00
CA TYR A 52 -12.07 -8.36 11.73
C TYR A 52 -13.09 -8.59 10.61
N THR A 53 -14.07 -9.47 10.80
CA THR A 53 -14.99 -9.89 9.75
C THR A 53 -16.46 -9.69 10.10
N LEU A 54 -16.81 -9.47 11.38
CA LEU A 54 -18.17 -9.18 11.81
C LEU A 54 -18.43 -7.68 11.94
N GLU A 55 -19.37 -7.17 11.15
CA GLU A 55 -19.78 -5.76 11.11
C GLU A 55 -20.27 -5.21 12.45
N SER A 56 -20.88 -6.04 13.30
CA SER A 56 -21.44 -5.62 14.60
C SER A 56 -20.38 -5.18 15.63
N ARG A 57 -19.12 -5.55 15.41
CA ARG A 57 -18.00 -5.26 16.32
C ARG A 57 -16.67 -5.14 15.55
N LEU A 58 -16.74 -4.58 14.35
CA LEU A 58 -15.64 -4.55 13.40
C LEU A 58 -14.49 -3.68 13.92
N HIS A 59 -13.34 -4.31 14.15
CA HIS A 59 -12.09 -3.63 14.47
C HIS A 59 -11.38 -3.28 13.17
N VAL A 60 -11.31 -1.99 12.83
CA VAL A 60 -10.59 -1.52 11.64
C VAL A 60 -9.09 -1.45 11.91
N LEU A 61 -8.30 -2.21 11.15
CA LEU A 61 -6.85 -2.12 11.25
C LEU A 61 -6.35 -0.79 10.65
N PRO A 62 -5.38 -0.10 11.29
CA PRO A 62 -4.71 1.07 10.74
C PRO A 62 -4.29 0.92 9.28
N SER A 63 -3.77 -0.26 8.92
CA SER A 63 -3.27 -0.56 7.58
C SER A 63 -4.35 -0.53 6.49
N PHE A 64 -5.64 -0.56 6.84
CA PHE A 64 -6.73 -0.31 5.88
C PHE A 64 -6.60 1.06 5.19
N ALA A 65 -5.97 2.04 5.86
CA ALA A 65 -5.67 3.36 5.28
C ALA A 65 -4.89 3.31 3.95
N THR A 66 -4.15 2.22 3.67
CA THR A 66 -3.41 2.08 2.41
C THR A 66 -4.31 1.75 1.22
N VAL A 67 -5.56 1.37 1.45
CA VAL A 67 -6.53 0.98 0.43
C VAL A 67 -7.91 1.67 0.57
N ALA A 68 -8.14 2.39 1.67
CA ALA A 68 -9.41 3.04 1.95
C ALA A 68 -9.88 3.93 0.78
N GLY A 69 -11.06 3.63 0.24
CA GLY A 69 -11.66 4.32 -0.90
C GLY A 69 -10.87 4.27 -2.21
N SER A 70 -9.89 3.36 -2.32
CA SER A 70 -9.13 3.10 -3.54
C SER A 70 -9.96 2.24 -4.51
N GLY A 71 -11.01 2.82 -5.09
CA GLY A 71 -11.75 2.19 -6.20
C GLY A 71 -10.85 1.98 -7.42
N SER A 72 -11.26 1.12 -8.37
CA SER A 72 -10.52 0.92 -9.63
C SER A 72 -10.40 2.25 -10.42
N PRO A 73 -9.22 2.61 -10.98
CA PRO A 73 -8.00 1.78 -11.13
C PRO A 73 -6.98 1.87 -9.98
N GLY A 74 -7.36 2.48 -8.86
CA GLY A 74 -6.65 2.45 -7.58
C GLY A 74 -5.20 2.95 -7.63
N VAL A 75 -4.27 2.24 -7.01
CA VAL A 75 -2.86 2.66 -6.80
C VAL A 75 -2.13 3.04 -8.10
N ILE A 76 -2.45 2.38 -9.22
CA ILE A 76 -1.85 2.67 -10.53
C ILE A 76 -2.21 4.07 -11.02
N SER A 77 -3.42 4.57 -10.71
CA SER A 77 -3.84 5.91 -11.10
C SER A 77 -3.02 7.01 -10.45
N GLY A 78 -2.49 6.74 -9.24
CA GLY A 78 -1.66 7.68 -8.49
C GLY A 78 -0.32 7.99 -9.15
N LEU A 79 0.18 7.13 -10.04
CA LEU A 79 1.43 7.35 -10.77
C LEU A 79 1.27 8.29 -11.97
N SER A 80 0.05 8.53 -12.42
CA SER A 80 -0.25 9.43 -13.54
C SER A 80 -0.24 10.90 -13.08
N MET A 81 0.93 11.42 -12.69
CA MET A 81 1.09 12.79 -12.17
C MET A 81 1.89 13.68 -13.13
N PRO A 82 1.73 15.02 -13.10
CA PRO A 82 2.50 15.90 -13.96
C PRO A 82 4.01 15.69 -13.77
N GLY A 83 4.73 15.47 -14.87
CA GLY A 83 6.19 15.23 -14.83
C GLY A 83 6.59 13.79 -14.51
N ILE A 84 5.62 12.87 -14.32
CA ILE A 84 5.87 11.45 -14.10
C ILE A 84 5.30 10.66 -15.29
N GLU A 85 6.20 10.19 -16.16
CA GLU A 85 5.89 9.19 -17.17
C GLU A 85 6.73 7.96 -16.87
N VAL A 86 6.11 6.84 -16.48
CA VAL A 86 6.87 5.65 -16.07
C VAL A 86 6.29 4.39 -16.68
N ASP A 87 7.18 3.49 -17.08
CA ASP A 87 6.83 2.14 -17.46
C ASP A 87 6.50 1.33 -16.20
N LEU A 88 5.24 0.93 -16.05
CA LEU A 88 4.76 0.16 -14.89
C LEU A 88 5.55 -1.14 -14.67
N ALA A 89 6.11 -1.75 -15.71
CA ALA A 89 6.94 -2.95 -15.57
C ALA A 89 8.28 -2.67 -14.86
N LYS A 90 8.69 -1.40 -14.75
CA LYS A 90 9.91 -0.95 -14.06
C LYS A 90 9.64 -0.34 -12.69
N VAL A 91 8.37 -0.25 -12.31
CA VAL A 91 7.93 0.37 -11.06
C VAL A 91 7.84 -0.69 -9.95
N LEU A 92 8.42 -0.37 -8.80
CA LEU A 92 8.30 -1.17 -7.58
C LEU A 92 7.85 -0.30 -6.42
N HIS A 93 6.93 -0.82 -5.61
CA HIS A 93 6.64 -0.25 -4.30
C HIS A 93 7.77 -0.65 -3.34
N GLY A 94 8.69 0.27 -3.06
CA GLY A 94 9.89 -0.01 -2.27
C GLY A 94 9.78 0.31 -0.77
N GLY A 95 8.78 1.08 -0.35
CA GLY A 95 8.55 1.33 1.07
C GLY A 95 7.23 2.04 1.34
N GLN A 96 6.66 1.82 2.52
CA GLN A 96 5.41 2.42 2.97
C GLN A 96 5.63 3.02 4.37
N SER A 97 5.16 4.24 4.57
CA SER A 97 4.98 4.85 5.89
C SER A 97 3.52 5.23 6.08
N LEU A 98 3.04 5.13 7.32
CA LEU A 98 1.68 5.46 7.69
C LEU A 98 1.67 6.12 9.08
N VAL A 99 1.09 7.31 9.15
CA VAL A 99 0.81 8.03 10.39
C VAL A 99 -0.70 8.10 10.56
N ILE A 100 -1.20 7.52 11.64
CA ILE A 100 -2.62 7.58 12.01
C ILE A 100 -2.82 8.75 12.96
N HIS A 101 -3.60 9.74 12.54
CA HIS A 101 -3.95 10.89 13.37
C HIS A 101 -5.16 10.60 14.24
N ARG A 102 -6.11 9.82 13.72
CA ARG A 102 -7.33 9.37 14.43
C ARG A 102 -7.70 7.94 14.02
N PRO A 103 -8.38 7.16 14.88
CA PRO A 103 -8.88 5.84 14.51
C PRO A 103 -9.74 5.89 13.25
N LEU A 104 -9.55 4.95 12.32
CA LEU A 104 -10.36 4.87 11.11
C LEU A 104 -11.76 4.33 11.44
N PRO A 105 -12.85 5.02 11.03
CA PRO A 105 -14.19 4.49 11.22
C PRO A 105 -14.45 3.31 10.26
N ALA A 106 -15.35 2.40 10.66
CA ALA A 106 -15.74 1.25 9.84
C ALA A 106 -16.47 1.62 8.53
N GLN A 107 -16.92 2.87 8.43
CA GLN A 107 -17.50 3.47 7.24
C GLN A 107 -17.23 4.98 7.28
N GLY A 108 -17.09 5.62 6.13
CA GLY A 108 -16.85 7.05 6.09
C GLY A 108 -16.69 7.59 4.68
N THR A 109 -16.69 8.93 4.63
CA THR A 109 -16.32 9.71 3.46
C THR A 109 -15.28 10.73 3.91
N ALA A 110 -14.23 10.92 3.11
CA ALA A 110 -13.14 11.84 3.39
C ALA A 110 -12.61 12.46 2.10
N THR A 111 -11.79 13.50 2.22
CA THR A 111 -11.03 14.04 1.09
C THR A 111 -9.59 13.56 1.17
N ALA A 112 -9.11 12.96 0.09
CA ALA A 112 -7.71 12.57 -0.07
C ALA A 112 -6.98 13.59 -0.96
N ALA A 113 -5.83 14.07 -0.51
CA ALA A 113 -4.93 14.95 -1.25
C ALA A 113 -3.62 14.23 -1.57
N HIS A 114 -3.32 14.06 -2.85
CA HIS A 114 -2.13 13.33 -3.34
C HIS A 114 -1.11 14.30 -3.95
N ARG A 115 0.17 14.15 -3.60
CA ARG A 115 1.27 14.91 -4.22
C ARG A 115 2.57 14.11 -4.29
N ILE A 116 3.49 14.53 -5.16
CA ILE A 116 4.88 14.09 -5.10
C ILE A 116 5.58 14.94 -4.03
N ALA A 117 5.86 14.35 -2.88
CA ALA A 117 6.51 15.03 -1.76
C ALA A 117 8.04 15.09 -1.89
N ALA A 118 8.64 14.13 -2.60
CA ALA A 118 10.07 14.12 -2.89
C ALA A 118 10.38 13.30 -4.15
N VAL A 119 11.49 13.64 -4.82
CA VAL A 119 12.06 12.88 -5.94
C VAL A 119 13.55 12.75 -5.69
N TYR A 120 14.05 11.51 -5.67
CA TYR A 120 15.46 11.23 -5.37
C TYR A 120 16.16 10.49 -6.51
N ASP A 121 17.40 10.88 -6.76
CA ASP A 121 18.30 10.24 -7.73
C ASP A 121 19.15 9.16 -7.06
N LYS A 122 18.82 7.89 -7.27
CA LYS A 122 19.63 6.76 -6.80
C LYS A 122 20.64 6.28 -7.86
N GLY A 123 20.93 7.09 -8.88
CA GLY A 123 21.88 6.82 -9.95
C GLY A 123 21.31 5.95 -11.05
N LYS A 124 21.00 4.68 -10.75
CA LYS A 124 20.36 3.75 -11.71
C LYS A 124 18.84 3.59 -11.51
N ALA A 125 18.30 4.28 -10.51
CA ALA A 125 16.89 4.27 -10.16
C ALA A 125 16.49 5.66 -9.64
N ALA A 126 15.22 6.01 -9.82
CA ALA A 126 14.59 7.15 -9.20
C ALA A 126 13.71 6.65 -8.06
N VAL A 127 13.59 7.45 -6.99
CA VAL A 127 12.58 7.20 -5.95
C VAL A 127 11.63 8.38 -5.91
N LEU A 128 10.35 8.10 -6.12
CA LEU A 128 9.26 9.05 -5.94
C LEU A 128 8.63 8.81 -4.57
N VAL A 129 8.53 9.84 -3.74
CA VAL A 129 7.74 9.78 -2.50
C VAL A 129 6.37 10.37 -2.80
N MET A 130 5.39 9.49 -2.94
CA MET A 130 4.00 9.87 -3.11
C MET A 130 3.35 10.01 -1.75
N ARG A 131 2.93 11.22 -1.39
CA ARG A 131 2.20 11.49 -0.15
C ARG A 131 0.71 11.54 -0.40
N THR A 132 -0.05 10.87 0.46
CA THR A 132 -1.49 11.07 0.59
C THR A 132 -1.82 11.57 1.98
N GLU A 133 -2.47 12.72 2.05
CA GLU A 133 -3.05 13.28 3.28
C GLU A 133 -4.56 13.16 3.20
N VAL A 134 -5.18 12.56 4.22
CA VAL A 134 -6.63 12.33 4.24
C VAL A 134 -7.25 12.98 5.47
N ALA A 135 -8.33 13.72 5.25
CA ALA A 135 -9.09 14.41 6.28
C ALA A 135 -10.59 14.35 5.99
N ASP A 136 -11.39 14.38 7.05
CA ASP A 136 -12.84 14.57 6.99
C ASP A 136 -13.24 15.91 7.65
N ALA A 137 -14.54 16.12 7.90
CA ALA A 137 -15.07 17.33 8.52
C ALA A 137 -14.56 17.59 9.96
N GLU A 138 -14.10 16.55 10.66
CA GLU A 138 -13.54 16.63 12.01
C GLU A 138 -12.01 16.81 12.01
N GLY A 139 -11.37 16.75 10.83
CA GLY A 139 -9.94 17.01 10.65
C GLY A 139 -9.14 15.81 10.13
N PRO A 140 -7.80 15.82 10.28
CA PRO A 140 -6.93 14.78 9.74
C PRO A 140 -7.27 13.37 10.26
N LEU A 141 -7.26 12.39 9.36
CA LEU A 141 -7.45 10.97 9.67
C LEU A 141 -6.12 10.22 9.59
N TRP A 142 -5.44 10.28 8.44
CA TRP A 142 -4.10 9.70 8.27
C TRP A 142 -3.25 10.46 7.25
N THR A 143 -1.95 10.22 7.32
CA THR A 143 -0.99 10.58 6.27
C THR A 143 -0.20 9.34 5.90
N ASN A 144 -0.06 9.05 4.62
CA ASN A 144 0.79 7.97 4.14
C ASN A 144 1.79 8.46 3.11
N ASP A 145 2.97 7.82 3.10
CA ASP A 145 4.00 8.02 2.09
C ASP A 145 4.31 6.68 1.45
N ALA A 146 4.08 6.55 0.14
CA ALA A 146 4.52 5.42 -0.66
C ALA A 146 5.81 5.79 -1.40
N GLN A 147 6.85 4.98 -1.22
CA GLN A 147 8.13 5.13 -1.91
C GLN A 147 8.13 4.24 -3.15
N ILE A 148 8.10 4.88 -4.31
CA ILE A 148 8.02 4.21 -5.59
C ILE A 148 9.40 4.25 -6.25
N PHE A 149 10.00 3.07 -6.40
CA PHE A 149 11.26 2.89 -7.11
C PHE A 149 10.98 2.68 -8.60
N VAL A 150 11.61 3.51 -9.43
CA VAL A 150 11.50 3.40 -10.89
C VAL A 150 12.88 3.01 -11.43
N ARG A 151 13.00 1.76 -11.86
CA ARG A 151 14.28 1.21 -12.36
C ARG A 151 14.64 1.81 -13.71
N GLY A 152 15.91 2.16 -13.90
CA GLY A 152 16.42 2.73 -15.15
C GLY A 152 16.19 4.23 -15.32
N GLU A 153 15.38 4.83 -14.44
CA GLU A 153 15.27 6.28 -14.28
C GLU A 153 16.32 6.74 -13.27
N GLY A 154 17.02 7.87 -13.45
CA GLY A 154 18.17 8.18 -12.59
C GLY A 154 19.28 8.92 -13.32
N GLY A 155 20.34 9.25 -12.59
CA GLY A 155 21.63 9.66 -13.15
C GLY A 155 21.68 11.10 -13.64
N TRP A 156 20.74 11.93 -13.20
CA TRP A 156 20.70 13.36 -13.52
C TRP A 156 21.50 14.22 -12.54
N GLY A 157 22.07 13.61 -11.50
CA GLY A 157 22.87 14.29 -10.48
C GLY A 157 22.03 14.99 -9.42
N GLY A 158 20.79 14.54 -9.21
CA GLY A 158 19.89 15.11 -8.20
C GLY A 158 20.24 14.72 -6.76
N ASP A 159 19.44 15.23 -5.82
CA ASP A 159 19.54 14.79 -4.42
C ASP A 159 19.32 13.27 -4.34
N ARG A 160 20.23 12.58 -3.66
CA ARG A 160 20.12 11.14 -3.43
C ARG A 160 19.06 10.82 -2.39
N GLY A 161 18.63 11.80 -1.60
CA GLY A 161 17.68 11.61 -0.51
C GLY A 161 18.27 10.81 0.65
N PRO A 162 17.46 10.56 1.69
CA PRO A 162 17.91 9.86 2.88
C PRO A 162 18.33 8.41 2.58
N SER A 163 19.31 7.92 3.35
CA SER A 163 19.70 6.51 3.41
C SER A 163 19.59 6.04 4.87
N ALA A 164 18.37 5.92 5.39
CA ALA A 164 18.16 5.31 6.70
C ALA A 164 17.94 3.81 6.50
N ARG A 165 18.96 3.01 6.82
CA ARG A 165 18.80 1.58 7.06
C ARG A 165 18.70 1.41 8.55
N LEU A 166 17.55 0.92 9.04
CA LEU A 166 17.48 0.47 10.42
C LEU A 166 18.38 -0.76 10.54
N GLU A 167 19.29 -0.74 11.52
CA GLU A 167 20.03 -1.94 11.86
C GLU A 167 19.03 -3.02 12.31
N PRO A 168 19.16 -4.26 11.83
CA PRO A 168 18.30 -5.34 12.30
C PRO A 168 18.37 -5.45 13.82
N PRO A 169 17.25 -5.76 14.51
CA PRO A 169 17.28 -6.08 15.93
C PRO A 169 18.32 -7.18 16.20
N THR A 170 19.08 -7.05 17.28
CA THR A 170 20.06 -8.05 17.70
C THR A 170 19.42 -9.03 18.70
N GLY A 171 19.72 -10.33 18.56
CA GLY A 171 19.23 -11.38 19.45
C GLY A 171 18.13 -12.25 18.81
N GLU A 172 17.62 -13.21 19.58
CA GLU A 172 16.49 -14.04 19.17
C GLU A 172 15.19 -13.22 19.17
N PRO A 173 14.26 -13.44 18.22
CA PRO A 173 12.96 -12.79 18.25
C PRO A 173 12.18 -13.12 19.53
N ASP A 174 11.63 -12.10 20.20
CA ASP A 174 10.72 -12.30 21.34
C ASP A 174 9.48 -13.12 20.96
N ARG A 175 9.06 -13.02 19.69
CA ARG A 175 7.93 -13.74 19.13
C ARG A 175 8.13 -14.00 17.65
N THR A 176 7.89 -15.25 17.27
CA THR A 176 7.76 -15.67 15.87
C THR A 176 6.33 -16.12 15.63
N VAL A 177 5.75 -15.69 14.52
CA VAL A 177 4.38 -16.06 14.14
C VAL A 177 4.40 -16.52 12.69
N GLU A 178 3.89 -17.71 12.44
CA GLU A 178 3.65 -18.19 11.09
C GLU A 178 2.27 -17.72 10.60
N ARG A 179 2.20 -17.38 9.31
CA ARG A 179 0.96 -16.96 8.66
C ARG A 179 0.80 -17.75 7.37
N PRO A 180 -0.23 -18.59 7.22
CA PRO A 180 -0.47 -19.28 5.98
C PRO A 180 -0.89 -18.27 4.92
N ILE A 181 -0.27 -18.37 3.75
CA ILE A 181 -0.66 -17.58 2.57
C ILE A 181 -1.57 -18.46 1.74
N ARG A 182 -2.77 -17.98 1.44
CA ARG A 182 -3.68 -18.69 0.54
C ARG A 182 -3.10 -18.69 -0.88
N GLU A 183 -3.38 -19.74 -1.63
CA GLU A 183 -2.98 -19.79 -3.05
C GLU A 183 -3.60 -18.63 -3.86
N ASP A 184 -4.82 -18.22 -3.50
CA ASP A 184 -5.59 -17.14 -4.11
C ASP A 184 -5.39 -15.77 -3.42
N GLN A 185 -4.43 -15.63 -2.49
CA GLN A 185 -4.32 -14.43 -1.62
C GLN A 185 -4.18 -13.13 -2.42
N ALA A 186 -3.35 -13.12 -3.46
CA ALA A 186 -3.15 -11.95 -4.31
C ALA A 186 -4.42 -11.59 -5.11
N LEU A 187 -5.20 -12.59 -5.50
CA LEU A 187 -6.47 -12.42 -6.22
C LEU A 187 -7.56 -11.82 -5.33
N LEU A 188 -7.54 -12.14 -4.04
CA LEU A 188 -8.44 -11.55 -3.06
C LEU A 188 -8.00 -10.13 -2.68
N TYR A 189 -6.72 -9.94 -2.33
CA TYR A 189 -6.21 -8.64 -1.88
C TYR A 189 -6.34 -7.54 -2.93
N ARG A 190 -6.13 -7.84 -4.21
CA ARG A 190 -6.28 -6.86 -5.30
C ARG A 190 -7.67 -6.23 -5.38
N LEU A 191 -8.71 -6.93 -4.89
CA LEU A 191 -10.08 -6.39 -4.85
C LEU A 191 -10.21 -5.20 -3.90
N SER A 192 -9.25 -5.00 -2.99
CA SER A 192 -9.17 -3.82 -2.14
C SER A 192 -8.62 -2.58 -2.85
N GLY A 193 -8.11 -2.68 -4.09
CA GLY A 193 -7.79 -1.49 -4.89
C GLY A 193 -6.52 -1.56 -5.73
N ASP A 194 -5.61 -2.51 -5.52
CA ASP A 194 -4.39 -2.63 -6.34
C ASP A 194 -4.57 -3.67 -7.45
N TRP A 195 -4.98 -3.19 -8.63
CA TRP A 195 -5.27 -4.01 -9.80
C TRP A 195 -4.05 -4.34 -10.67
N ASN A 196 -2.82 -4.05 -10.22
CA ASN A 196 -1.61 -4.26 -11.02
C ASN A 196 -1.51 -5.72 -11.51
N PRO A 197 -1.43 -5.95 -12.84
CA PRO A 197 -1.38 -7.29 -13.42
C PRO A 197 -0.18 -8.11 -12.94
N LEU A 198 0.89 -7.49 -12.42
CA LEU A 198 2.01 -8.19 -11.77
C LEU A 198 1.56 -9.22 -10.72
N HIS A 199 0.42 -8.99 -10.07
CA HIS A 199 -0.09 -9.82 -8.98
C HIS A 199 -1.12 -10.88 -9.42
N ALA A 200 -1.46 -10.95 -10.71
CA ALA A 200 -2.51 -11.86 -11.19
C ALA A 200 -2.23 -12.49 -12.57
N ASP A 201 -1.46 -11.81 -13.43
CA ASP A 201 -1.18 -12.23 -14.80
C ASP A 201 0.25 -12.79 -14.93
N PRO A 202 0.42 -14.10 -15.20
CA PRO A 202 1.73 -14.71 -15.38
C PRO A 202 2.56 -14.12 -16.51
N GLU A 203 1.93 -13.68 -17.61
CA GLU A 203 2.68 -13.12 -18.74
C GLU A 203 3.22 -11.74 -18.40
N PHE A 204 2.41 -10.91 -17.72
CA PHE A 204 2.89 -9.62 -17.20
C PHE A 204 3.98 -9.80 -16.14
N ALA A 205 3.85 -10.76 -15.23
CA ALA A 205 4.86 -11.04 -14.21
C ALA A 205 6.22 -11.40 -14.83
N LYS A 206 6.23 -12.22 -15.91
CA LYS A 206 7.45 -12.54 -16.67
C LYS A 206 8.08 -11.29 -17.30
N VAL A 207 7.27 -10.40 -17.90
CA VAL A 207 7.75 -9.12 -18.45
C VAL A 207 8.38 -8.25 -17.36
N ALA A 208 7.81 -8.24 -16.15
CA ALA A 208 8.35 -7.55 -14.99
C ALA A 208 9.57 -8.25 -14.34
N GLY A 209 9.97 -9.41 -14.86
CA GLY A 209 11.16 -10.16 -14.42
C GLY A 209 10.92 -11.15 -13.28
N PHE A 210 9.68 -11.59 -13.06
CA PHE A 210 9.33 -12.61 -12.07
C PHE A 210 8.89 -13.91 -12.75
N GLU A 211 9.20 -15.06 -12.13
CA GLU A 211 8.82 -16.38 -12.66
C GLU A 211 7.30 -16.59 -12.69
N ARG A 212 6.59 -16.01 -11.72
CA ARG A 212 5.14 -16.08 -11.55
C ARG A 212 4.62 -14.82 -10.84
N PRO A 213 3.30 -14.57 -10.81
CA PRO A 213 2.75 -13.45 -10.05
C PRO A 213 3.18 -13.51 -8.58
N ILE A 214 3.49 -12.34 -8.03
CA ILE A 214 3.91 -12.19 -6.63
C ILE A 214 2.78 -11.59 -5.79
N LEU A 215 2.79 -11.86 -4.48
CA LEU A 215 1.88 -11.19 -3.56
C LEU A 215 2.20 -9.69 -3.45
N HIS A 216 1.18 -8.84 -3.30
CA HIS A 216 1.37 -7.41 -3.05
C HIS A 216 2.17 -7.19 -1.77
N GLY A 217 3.18 -6.31 -1.81
CA GLY A 217 3.95 -5.95 -0.62
C GLY A 217 3.06 -5.39 0.50
N LEU A 218 2.03 -4.62 0.15
CA LEU A 218 1.06 -4.10 1.11
C LEU A 218 0.12 -5.17 1.71
N CYS A 219 -0.06 -6.31 1.03
CA CYS A 219 -0.75 -7.45 1.61
C CYS A 219 0.08 -8.04 2.75
N THR A 220 1.37 -8.30 2.50
CA THR A 220 2.32 -8.74 3.54
C THR A 220 2.43 -7.72 4.68
N TYR A 221 2.49 -6.42 4.36
CA TYR A 221 2.48 -5.34 5.35
C TYR A 221 1.25 -5.40 6.27
N GLY A 222 0.06 -5.54 5.68
CA GLY A 222 -1.19 -5.68 6.44
C GLY A 222 -1.22 -6.94 7.29
N MET A 223 -0.75 -8.08 6.76
CA MET A 223 -0.62 -9.34 7.51
C MET A 223 0.28 -9.20 8.74
N THR A 224 1.39 -8.47 8.63
CA THR A 224 2.31 -8.24 9.76
C THR A 224 1.69 -7.37 10.84
N LEU A 225 0.80 -6.44 10.50
CA LEU A 225 0.14 -5.54 11.44
C LEU A 225 -1.12 -6.12 12.10
N LYS A 226 -1.54 -7.33 11.69
CA LYS A 226 -2.73 -8.05 12.19
C LYS A 226 -2.37 -9.15 13.20
#